data_AF-A0A0G2HCN1-F1
#
_entry.id   AF-A0A0G2HCN1-F1
#
_cell.length_a   1.000
_cell.length_b   1.000
_cell.length_c   1.000
_cell.angle_alpha   90.00
_cell.angle_beta   90.00
_cell.angle_gamma   90.00
#
_symmetry.space_group_name_H-M   'P 1'
#
loop_
_entity.id
_entity.type
_entity.pdbx_description
1 polymer ?
#
loop_
_entity_poly.entity_id
_entity_poly.type
_entity_poly.pdbx_seq_one_letter_code
_entity_poly.pdbx_strand_id
1 'polypeptide(L)'
;MNWLYYSAQIQLRKILNRTHLALYSKQGRKKNFWAALRDDMLEEQLQGWRETLPAWLGWDDSDEPSDDINKARMRAKYYGARYIITRPILHWAIHTNPAPTFLMKQYGFTPVDENDSPDPSVNLVSDSLSKASWHKVMMASKRCVESAIQSTIAFDGIENTNQRLIVTNIFGTAHAQFGNCLVLAAVRKSWMRDLIPHARVIALVERTIRFLRRLVPISPTLRVDVAILENTLKCLNGEKSDPASVDASFGT
;
A
#
# COMPACT_ATOMS: atom_id res chain seq x y z
N MET A 1 -5.33 -31.38 -5.27
CA MET A 1 -5.04 -30.08 -5.89
C MET A 1 -4.48 -29.02 -4.93
N ASN A 2 -4.76 -29.06 -3.63
CA ASN A 2 -4.21 -28.12 -2.62
C ASN A 2 -2.67 -28.01 -2.55
N TRP A 3 -1.93 -29.03 -2.98
CA TRP A 3 -0.47 -29.03 -2.96
C TRP A 3 0.16 -27.97 -3.89
N LEU A 4 -0.51 -27.61 -4.99
CA LEU A 4 -0.02 -26.59 -5.93
C LEU A 4 -0.14 -25.17 -5.35
N TYR A 5 -1.23 -24.87 -4.62
CA TYR A 5 -1.33 -23.63 -3.85
C TYR A 5 -0.19 -23.51 -2.85
N TYR A 6 0.13 -24.60 -2.16
CA TYR A 6 1.22 -24.61 -1.19
C TYR A 6 2.59 -24.35 -1.86
N SER A 7 2.88 -25.04 -2.96
CA SER A 7 4.10 -24.83 -3.75
C SER A 7 4.23 -23.39 -4.25
N ALA A 8 3.16 -22.85 -4.85
CA ALA A 8 3.11 -21.48 -5.35
C ALA A 8 3.35 -20.47 -4.21
N GLN A 9 2.72 -20.68 -3.05
CA GLN A 9 2.92 -19.82 -1.89
C GLN A 9 4.34 -19.88 -1.29
N ILE A 10 5.04 -21.02 -1.38
CA ILE A 10 6.45 -21.12 -0.98
C ILE A 10 7.34 -20.34 -1.93
N GLN A 11 7.15 -20.50 -3.24
CA GLN A 11 7.91 -19.76 -4.24
C GLN A 11 7.74 -18.26 -4.05
N LEU A 12 6.49 -17.80 -3.87
CA LEU A 12 6.19 -16.42 -3.56
C LEU A 12 6.87 -15.96 -2.27
N ARG A 13 6.86 -16.76 -1.20
CA ARG A 13 7.58 -16.43 0.04
C ARG A 13 9.08 -16.24 -0.20
N LYS A 14 9.72 -17.05 -1.05
CA LYS A 14 11.14 -16.88 -1.41
C LYS A 14 11.37 -15.55 -2.13
N ILE A 15 10.47 -15.15 -3.03
CA ILE A 15 10.52 -13.85 -3.71
C ILE A 15 10.37 -12.70 -2.69
N LEU A 16 9.41 -12.79 -1.76
CA LEU A 16 9.26 -11.80 -0.69
C LEU A 16 10.53 -11.70 0.17
N ASN A 17 11.12 -12.82 0.57
CA ASN A 17 12.33 -12.80 1.41
C ASN A 17 13.51 -12.16 0.68
N ARG A 18 13.68 -12.44 -0.62
CA ARG A 18 14.69 -11.78 -1.47
C ARG A 18 14.43 -10.28 -1.60
N THR A 19 13.18 -9.90 -1.82
CA THR A 19 12.74 -8.50 -1.88
C THR A 19 13.06 -7.77 -0.58
N HIS A 20 12.69 -8.37 0.57
CA HIS A 20 13.01 -7.80 1.87
C HIS A 20 14.51 -7.65 2.10
N LEU A 21 15.31 -8.65 1.75
CA LEU A 21 16.77 -8.57 1.87
C LEU A 21 17.35 -7.48 0.96
N ALA A 22 16.89 -7.39 -0.28
CA ALA A 22 17.35 -6.41 -1.25
C ALA A 22 17.03 -4.97 -0.83
N LEU A 23 15.85 -4.73 -0.24
CA LEU A 23 15.38 -3.39 0.14
C LEU A 23 15.82 -2.98 1.55
N TYR A 24 15.81 -3.89 2.51
CA TYR A 24 15.97 -3.57 3.94
C TYR A 24 17.27 -4.05 4.58
N SER A 25 18.15 -4.75 3.84
CA SER A 25 19.51 -5.01 4.35
C SER A 25 20.28 -3.70 4.56
N LYS A 26 21.33 -3.73 5.40
CA LYS A 26 22.19 -2.56 5.64
C LYS A 26 22.78 -1.98 4.34
N GLN A 27 22.98 -2.81 3.31
CA GLN A 27 23.37 -2.39 1.96
C GLN A 27 22.17 -1.93 1.11
N GLY A 28 20.99 -2.55 1.25
CA GLY A 28 19.76 -2.10 0.61
C GLY A 28 19.35 -0.68 1.00
N ARG A 29 19.52 -0.31 2.28
CA ARG A 29 19.31 1.07 2.76
C ARG A 29 20.27 2.09 2.13
N LYS A 30 21.42 1.65 1.60
CA LYS A 30 22.38 2.49 0.85
C LYS A 30 22.13 2.49 -0.65
N LYS A 31 21.23 1.65 -1.19
CA LYS A 31 20.80 1.78 -2.59
C LYS A 31 20.03 3.10 -2.68
N ASN A 32 20.63 4.09 -3.34
CA ASN A 32 19.97 5.35 -3.67
C ASN A 32 18.63 5.05 -4.35
N PHE A 33 17.59 5.86 -4.10
CA PHE A 33 16.28 5.77 -4.75
C PHE A 33 16.35 5.47 -6.26
N TRP A 34 17.34 6.07 -6.95
CA TRP A 34 17.62 5.86 -8.36
C TRP A 34 18.04 4.44 -8.76
N ALA A 35 18.64 3.68 -7.85
CA ALA A 35 18.90 2.27 -8.07
C ALA A 35 17.59 1.46 -8.07
N ALA A 36 16.64 1.78 -7.18
CA ALA A 36 15.32 1.13 -7.18
C ALA A 36 14.51 1.49 -8.45
N LEU A 37 14.62 2.73 -8.95
CA LEU A 37 13.97 3.15 -10.20
C LEU A 37 14.55 2.46 -11.46
N ARG A 38 15.79 1.95 -11.38
CA ARG A 38 16.46 1.22 -12.48
C ARG A 38 16.34 -0.29 -12.36
N ASP A 39 16.07 -0.79 -11.16
CA ASP A 39 16.08 -2.22 -10.82
C ASP A 39 14.64 -2.77 -10.85
N ASP A 40 14.11 -2.93 -12.06
CA ASP A 40 12.78 -3.49 -12.32
C ASP A 40 12.73 -5.03 -12.07
N MET A 41 13.88 -5.65 -11.80
CA MET A 41 14.07 -7.10 -11.66
C MET A 41 13.15 -7.74 -10.61
N LEU A 42 12.89 -7.06 -9.49
CA LEU A 42 12.03 -7.60 -8.43
C LEU A 42 10.56 -7.65 -8.87
N GLU A 43 10.09 -6.64 -9.59
CA GLU A 43 8.72 -6.60 -10.10
C GLU A 43 8.56 -7.59 -11.27
N GLU A 44 9.55 -7.70 -12.16
CA GLU A 44 9.60 -8.72 -13.22
C GLU A 44 9.58 -10.15 -12.67
N GLN A 45 10.36 -10.45 -11.63
CA GLN A 45 10.34 -11.77 -10.98
C GLN A 45 8.98 -12.09 -10.36
N LEU A 46 8.33 -11.10 -9.74
CA LEU A 46 7.01 -11.27 -9.15
C LEU A 46 5.95 -11.50 -10.23
N GLN A 47 6.02 -10.75 -11.32
CA GLN A 47 5.11 -10.87 -12.45
C GLN A 47 5.30 -12.19 -13.20
N GLY A 48 6.55 -12.57 -13.50
CA GLY A 48 6.88 -13.85 -14.11
C GLY A 48 6.43 -15.03 -13.25
N TRP A 49 6.52 -14.94 -11.92
CA TRP A 49 5.93 -15.95 -11.03
C TRP A 49 4.42 -16.10 -11.25
N ARG A 50 3.67 -15.01 -11.34
CA ARG A 50 2.22 -15.04 -11.60
C ARG A 50 1.90 -15.66 -12.96
N GLU A 51 2.68 -15.36 -13.99
CA GLU A 51 2.49 -15.87 -15.35
C GLU A 51 2.77 -17.37 -15.47
N THR A 52 3.60 -17.93 -14.59
CA THR A 52 3.85 -19.38 -14.54
C THR A 52 2.74 -20.19 -13.86
N LEU A 53 1.74 -19.53 -13.27
CA LEU A 53 0.64 -20.23 -12.63
C LEU A 53 -0.28 -20.87 -13.68
N PRO A 54 -0.78 -22.09 -13.43
CA PRO A 54 -1.79 -22.68 -14.31
C PRO A 54 -3.08 -21.85 -14.28
N ALA A 55 -3.84 -21.88 -15.38
CA ALA A 55 -5.01 -21.01 -15.59
C ALA A 55 -6.01 -20.99 -14.42
N TRP A 56 -6.26 -22.13 -13.79
CA TRP A 56 -7.19 -22.25 -12.65
C TRP A 56 -6.66 -21.65 -11.33
N LEU A 57 -5.35 -21.44 -11.20
CA LEU A 57 -4.74 -20.68 -10.10
C LEU A 57 -4.62 -19.19 -10.42
N GLY A 58 -4.76 -18.82 -11.69
CA GLY A 58 -4.70 -17.45 -12.16
C GLY A 58 -5.81 -16.56 -11.60
N TRP A 59 -5.56 -15.26 -11.69
CA TRP A 59 -6.54 -14.21 -11.44
C TRP A 59 -6.18 -12.96 -12.22
N ASP A 60 -7.16 -12.10 -12.44
CA ASP A 60 -6.98 -10.74 -12.94
C ASP A 60 -7.01 -9.71 -11.79
N ASP A 61 -6.37 -8.55 -11.98
CA ASP A 61 -6.38 -7.47 -10.98
C ASP A 61 -7.79 -6.88 -10.77
N SER A 62 -8.69 -7.04 -11.77
CA SER A 62 -10.10 -6.63 -11.69
C SER A 62 -11.03 -7.66 -11.04
N ASP A 63 -10.55 -8.88 -10.76
CA ASP A 63 -11.36 -9.92 -10.12
C ASP A 63 -11.81 -9.47 -8.72
N GLU A 64 -13.06 -9.80 -8.37
CA GLU A 64 -13.55 -9.64 -7.00
C GLU A 64 -12.74 -10.48 -5.99
N PRO A 65 -12.69 -10.08 -4.71
CA PRO A 65 -12.08 -10.87 -3.64
C PRO A 65 -12.55 -12.33 -3.65
N SER A 66 -11.60 -13.26 -3.54
CA SER A 66 -11.90 -14.69 -3.64
C SER A 66 -12.61 -15.21 -2.39
N ASP A 67 -13.55 -16.14 -2.60
CA ASP A 67 -14.21 -16.96 -1.57
C ASP A 67 -13.38 -18.20 -1.16
N ASP A 68 -12.42 -18.62 -1.99
CA ASP A 68 -11.38 -19.60 -1.62
C ASP A 68 -10.25 -18.97 -0.77
N ILE A 69 -10.05 -19.49 0.44
CA ILE A 69 -9.04 -19.00 1.39
C ILE A 69 -7.59 -19.13 0.88
N ASN A 70 -7.26 -20.16 0.11
CA ASN A 70 -5.93 -20.35 -0.44
C ASN A 70 -5.65 -19.35 -1.57
N LYS A 71 -6.65 -19.09 -2.42
CA LYS A 71 -6.58 -18.06 -3.45
C LYS A 71 -6.50 -16.65 -2.85
N ALA A 72 -7.33 -16.35 -1.84
CA ALA A 72 -7.29 -15.09 -1.09
C ALA A 72 -5.91 -14.85 -0.44
N ARG A 73 -5.34 -15.86 0.24
CA ARG A 73 -3.99 -15.78 0.83
C ARG A 73 -2.90 -15.55 -0.22
N MET A 74 -3.02 -16.20 -1.37
CA MET A 74 -2.07 -16.06 -2.47
C MET A 74 -2.12 -14.64 -3.06
N ARG A 75 -3.32 -14.14 -3.37
CA ARG A 75 -3.55 -12.76 -3.83
C ARG A 75 -3.02 -11.74 -2.82
N ALA A 76 -3.35 -11.88 -1.54
CA ALA A 76 -2.86 -11.00 -0.47
C ALA A 76 -1.33 -10.94 -0.41
N LYS A 77 -0.64 -12.09 -0.53
CA LYS A 77 0.83 -12.15 -0.54
C LYS A 77 1.42 -11.50 -1.79
N TYR A 78 0.82 -11.70 -2.96
CA TYR A 78 1.30 -11.14 -4.22
C TYR A 78 1.18 -9.62 -4.21
N TYR A 79 0.00 -9.08 -3.88
CA TYR A 79 -0.20 -7.64 -3.78
C TYR A 79 0.62 -7.02 -2.66
N GLY A 80 0.77 -7.71 -1.52
CA GLY A 80 1.69 -7.29 -0.46
C GLY A 80 3.14 -7.19 -0.94
N ALA A 81 3.61 -8.13 -1.76
CA ALA A 81 4.96 -8.08 -2.34
C ALA A 81 5.12 -6.91 -3.32
N ARG A 82 4.19 -6.75 -4.26
CA ARG A 82 4.20 -5.67 -5.25
C ARG A 82 4.14 -4.30 -4.56
N TYR A 83 3.34 -4.17 -3.51
CA TYR A 83 3.31 -3.01 -2.63
C TYR A 83 4.68 -2.73 -2.01
N ILE A 84 5.32 -3.71 -1.37
CA ILE A 84 6.64 -3.53 -0.75
C ILE A 84 7.70 -3.06 -1.77
N ILE A 85 7.70 -3.64 -2.97
CA ILE A 85 8.64 -3.29 -4.06
C ILE A 85 8.45 -1.82 -4.48
N THR A 86 7.20 -1.40 -4.66
CA THR A 86 6.87 -0.10 -5.26
C THR A 86 6.73 1.04 -4.23
N ARG A 87 6.52 0.72 -2.94
CA ARG A 87 6.31 1.69 -1.86
C ARG A 87 7.42 2.73 -1.72
N PRO A 88 8.73 2.41 -1.82
CA PRO A 88 9.78 3.42 -1.76
C PRO A 88 9.63 4.48 -2.85
N ILE A 89 9.15 4.08 -4.04
CA ILE A 89 8.96 5.00 -5.17
C ILE A 89 7.76 5.91 -4.92
N LEU A 90 6.62 5.33 -4.50
CA LEU A 90 5.44 6.11 -4.14
C LEU A 90 5.76 7.10 -3.01
N HIS A 91 6.47 6.64 -1.97
CA HIS A 91 6.87 7.48 -0.85
C HIS A 91 7.71 8.67 -1.29
N TRP A 92 8.73 8.46 -2.12
CA TRP A 92 9.51 9.57 -2.67
C TRP A 92 8.65 10.53 -3.50
N ALA A 93 7.77 9.99 -4.34
CA ALA A 93 6.95 10.78 -5.24
C ALA A 93 5.98 11.72 -4.51
N ILE A 94 5.26 11.22 -3.49
CA ILE A 94 4.28 12.03 -2.74
C ILE A 94 4.94 13.11 -1.86
N HIS A 95 6.22 12.95 -1.49
CA HIS A 95 6.98 13.95 -0.72
C HIS A 95 7.78 14.90 -1.61
N THR A 96 7.82 14.67 -2.93
CA THR A 96 8.44 15.60 -3.86
C THR A 96 7.44 16.73 -4.14
N ASN A 97 7.74 17.94 -3.64
CA ASN A 97 6.91 19.14 -3.78
C ASN A 97 7.82 20.32 -4.19
N PRO A 98 7.50 21.12 -5.23
CA PRO A 98 6.32 21.02 -6.11
C PRO A 98 6.36 19.83 -7.07
N ALA A 99 5.17 19.37 -7.45
CA ALA A 99 5.02 18.41 -8.55
C ALA A 99 5.56 19.05 -9.86
N PRO A 100 6.26 18.29 -10.72
CA PRO A 100 6.71 18.84 -12.00
C PRO A 100 5.55 19.36 -12.85
N THR A 101 5.63 20.60 -13.30
CA THR A 101 4.57 21.31 -14.04
C THR A 101 4.10 20.54 -15.28
N PHE A 102 5.01 19.83 -15.96
CA PHE A 102 4.65 19.03 -17.13
C PHE A 102 3.79 17.81 -16.79
N LEU A 103 3.94 17.22 -15.60
CA LEU A 103 3.12 16.09 -15.15
C LEU A 103 1.71 16.54 -14.80
N MET A 104 1.55 17.72 -14.18
CA MET A 104 0.24 18.28 -13.89
C MET A 104 -0.58 18.46 -15.16
N LYS A 105 0.04 18.95 -16.25
CA LYS A 105 -0.60 19.09 -17.56
C LYS A 105 -0.88 17.74 -18.25
N GLN A 106 0.04 16.78 -18.16
CA GLN A 106 -0.09 15.48 -18.84
C GLN A 106 -1.12 14.55 -18.16
N TYR A 107 -1.23 14.61 -16.84
CA TYR A 107 -2.08 13.71 -16.05
C TYR A 107 -3.31 14.40 -15.43
N GLY A 108 -3.49 15.70 -15.67
CA GLY A 108 -4.70 16.43 -15.27
C GLY A 108 -4.81 16.73 -13.77
N PHE A 109 -3.71 16.69 -13.03
CA PHE A 109 -3.71 16.99 -11.59
C PHE A 109 -3.95 18.49 -11.36
N THR A 110 -4.89 18.82 -10.48
CA THR A 110 -5.21 20.21 -10.09
C THR A 110 -4.22 20.69 -9.01
N PRO A 111 -3.67 21.91 -9.11
CA PRO A 111 -2.80 22.48 -8.07
C PRO A 111 -3.47 22.47 -6.70
N VAL A 112 -2.69 22.20 -5.65
CA VAL A 112 -3.13 22.34 -4.26
C VAL A 112 -2.87 23.80 -3.84
N ASP A 113 -3.84 24.43 -3.19
CA ASP A 113 -3.75 25.81 -2.70
C ASP A 113 -2.46 26.05 -1.89
N GLU A 114 -1.75 27.12 -2.26
CA GLU A 114 -0.49 27.57 -1.68
C GLU A 114 -0.71 28.06 -0.24
N ASN A 115 -0.34 27.28 0.78
CA ASN A 115 -0.21 27.81 2.14
C ASN A 115 0.84 27.10 3.03
N ASP A 116 1.70 26.26 2.48
CA ASP A 116 2.86 25.72 3.22
C ASP A 116 4.16 26.04 2.48
N SER A 117 4.97 26.92 3.09
CA SER A 117 6.28 27.33 2.58
C SER A 117 7.25 26.14 2.51
N PRO A 118 7.96 25.90 1.39
CA PRO A 118 8.89 24.79 1.27
C PRO A 118 10.30 25.08 1.82
N ASP A 119 10.88 24.05 2.47
CA ASP A 119 12.30 23.96 2.85
C ASP A 119 13.20 23.99 1.58
N PRO A 120 14.22 24.87 1.48
CA PRO A 120 15.02 25.06 0.28
C PRO A 120 15.87 23.86 -0.15
N SER A 121 16.07 22.87 0.71
CA SER A 121 17.09 21.82 0.50
C SER A 121 16.69 20.68 -0.45
N VAL A 122 15.39 20.52 -0.77
CA VAL A 122 14.87 19.40 -1.59
C VAL A 122 14.68 19.77 -3.08
N ASN A 123 14.72 21.06 -3.41
CA ASN A 123 14.37 21.58 -4.75
C ASN A 123 15.38 21.23 -5.87
N LEU A 124 16.61 20.83 -5.54
CA LEU A 124 17.67 20.59 -6.53
C LEU A 124 17.53 19.26 -7.31
N VAL A 125 16.69 18.32 -6.86
CA VAL A 125 16.62 16.97 -7.46
C VAL A 125 15.43 16.81 -8.42
N SER A 126 14.37 17.61 -8.27
CA SER A 126 13.13 17.48 -9.06
C SER A 126 13.32 17.84 -10.55
N ASP A 127 14.12 18.87 -10.83
CA ASP A 127 14.39 19.36 -12.20
C ASP A 127 15.43 18.54 -12.99
N SER A 128 16.10 17.58 -12.35
CA SER A 128 17.16 16.76 -12.96
C SER A 128 16.62 15.49 -13.65
N LEU A 129 15.34 15.15 -13.45
CA LEU A 129 14.78 13.91 -13.96
C LEU A 129 14.30 14.00 -15.41
N SER A 130 14.73 13.02 -16.23
CA SER A 130 14.17 12.84 -17.57
C SER A 130 12.67 12.55 -17.54
N LYS A 131 11.94 12.94 -18.60
CA LYS A 131 10.52 12.61 -18.78
C LYS A 131 10.24 11.10 -18.67
N ALA A 132 11.14 10.26 -19.17
CA ALA A 132 11.03 8.81 -19.09
C ALA A 132 11.12 8.29 -17.65
N SER A 133 12.02 8.87 -16.85
CA SER A 133 12.14 8.54 -15.42
C SER A 133 10.88 8.90 -14.64
N TRP A 134 10.30 10.07 -14.92
CA TRP A 134 9.03 10.48 -14.31
C TRP A 134 7.86 9.58 -14.71
N HIS A 135 7.80 9.13 -15.97
CA HIS A 135 6.81 8.15 -16.39
C HIS A 135 6.94 6.84 -15.58
N LYS A 136 8.16 6.34 -15.35
CA LYS A 136 8.39 5.18 -14.47
C LYS A 136 7.90 5.42 -13.05
N VAL A 137 8.18 6.59 -12.47
CA VAL A 137 7.69 6.96 -11.13
C VAL A 137 6.16 6.94 -11.08
N MET A 138 5.48 7.53 -12.06
CA MET A 138 4.02 7.55 -12.12
C MET A 138 3.44 6.14 -12.22
N MET A 139 4.00 5.30 -13.09
CA MET A 139 3.54 3.93 -13.28
C MET A 139 3.76 3.06 -12.03
N ALA A 140 4.94 3.16 -11.40
CA ALA A 140 5.21 2.47 -10.14
C ALA A 140 4.29 2.95 -9.01
N SER A 141 4.01 4.26 -8.94
CA SER A 141 3.10 4.85 -7.95
C SER A 141 1.66 4.34 -8.13
N LYS A 142 1.16 4.28 -9.37
CA LYS A 142 -0.15 3.69 -9.68
C LYS A 142 -0.21 2.22 -9.26
N ARG A 143 0.81 1.42 -9.59
CA ARG A 143 0.89 0.00 -9.19
C ARG A 143 0.95 -0.16 -7.67
N CYS A 144 1.62 0.74 -6.96
CA CYS A 144 1.67 0.74 -5.50
C CYS A 144 0.29 0.98 -4.88
N VAL A 145 -0.42 1.99 -5.37
CA VAL A 145 -1.80 2.32 -4.93
C VAL A 145 -2.73 1.13 -5.19
N GLU A 146 -2.72 0.58 -6.40
CA GLU A 146 -3.54 -0.60 -6.74
C GLU A 146 -3.21 -1.79 -5.84
N SER A 147 -1.92 -2.07 -5.65
CA SER A 147 -1.48 -3.16 -4.78
C SER A 147 -1.89 -2.96 -3.33
N ALA A 148 -1.88 -1.73 -2.83
CA ALA A 148 -2.36 -1.41 -1.49
C ALA A 148 -3.88 -1.64 -1.36
N ILE A 149 -4.67 -1.24 -2.35
CA ILE A 149 -6.12 -1.51 -2.39
C ILE A 149 -6.37 -3.02 -2.39
N GLN A 150 -5.77 -3.74 -3.34
CA GLN A 150 -5.99 -5.16 -3.53
C GLN A 150 -5.51 -5.99 -2.33
N SER A 151 -4.38 -5.63 -1.72
CA SER A 151 -3.88 -6.24 -0.49
C SER A 151 -4.84 -6.03 0.69
N THR A 152 -5.48 -4.86 0.78
CA THR A 152 -6.47 -4.56 1.81
C THR A 152 -7.77 -5.36 1.65
N ILE A 153 -8.25 -5.55 0.42
CA ILE A 153 -9.52 -6.25 0.14
C ILE A 153 -9.38 -7.76 -0.12
N ALA A 154 -8.17 -8.30 -0.14
CA ALA A 154 -7.93 -9.69 -0.55
C ALA A 154 -8.72 -10.77 0.22
N PHE A 155 -9.13 -10.49 1.46
CA PHE A 155 -9.87 -11.42 2.32
C PHE A 155 -11.37 -11.13 2.43
N ASP A 156 -11.90 -10.13 1.71
CA ASP A 156 -13.32 -9.75 1.82
C ASP A 156 -14.27 -10.84 1.34
N GLY A 157 -13.86 -11.65 0.37
CA GLY A 157 -14.66 -12.79 -0.10
C GLY A 157 -14.71 -13.96 0.90
N ILE A 158 -13.82 -13.98 1.89
CA ILE A 158 -13.80 -15.00 2.95
C ILE A 158 -14.59 -14.54 4.17
N GLU A 159 -14.52 -13.25 4.45
CA GLU A 159 -15.05 -12.68 5.67
C GLU A 159 -16.55 -12.40 5.53
N ASN A 160 -17.35 -13.30 6.09
CA ASN A 160 -18.80 -13.18 6.09
C ASN A 160 -19.29 -12.71 7.48
N THR A 161 -20.48 -12.10 7.54
CA THR A 161 -21.05 -11.54 8.79
C THR A 161 -21.11 -12.55 9.95
N ASN A 162 -21.17 -13.84 9.63
CA ASN A 162 -21.30 -14.95 10.58
C ASN A 162 -20.01 -15.78 10.75
N GLN A 163 -18.92 -15.47 10.03
CA GLN A 163 -17.71 -16.30 10.05
C GLN A 163 -16.45 -15.45 10.24
N ARG A 164 -15.75 -15.71 11.34
CA ARG A 164 -14.46 -15.08 11.65
C ARG A 164 -13.42 -15.50 10.61
N LEU A 165 -12.62 -14.53 10.14
CA LEU A 165 -11.46 -14.81 9.29
C LEU A 165 -10.43 -15.68 10.02
N ILE A 166 -10.15 -16.87 9.48
CA ILE A 166 -9.14 -17.79 10.02
C ILE A 166 -7.88 -17.77 9.12
N VAL A 167 -6.85 -17.09 9.62
CA VAL A 167 -5.53 -16.98 8.97
C VAL A 167 -4.43 -17.36 9.96
N THR A 168 -3.27 -17.73 9.43
CA THR A 168 -2.11 -18.16 10.24
C THR A 168 -1.58 -17.05 11.15
N ASN A 169 -1.76 -15.78 10.76
CA ASN A 169 -1.37 -14.64 11.57
C ASN A 169 -2.38 -13.50 11.35
N ILE A 170 -3.40 -13.43 12.20
CA ILE A 170 -4.45 -12.41 12.12
C ILE A 170 -3.90 -11.01 12.41
N PHE A 171 -2.96 -10.90 13.34
CA PHE A 171 -2.30 -9.63 13.66
C PHE A 171 -1.51 -9.07 12.49
N GLY A 172 -0.66 -9.88 11.86
CA GLY A 172 0.09 -9.46 10.69
C GLY A 172 -0.81 -9.08 9.51
N THR A 173 -1.96 -9.74 9.38
CA THR A 173 -2.97 -9.39 8.36
C THR A 173 -3.63 -8.05 8.68
N ALA A 174 -4.08 -7.86 9.92
CA ALA A 174 -4.67 -6.62 10.42
C ALA A 174 -3.73 -5.42 10.24
N HIS A 175 -2.48 -5.57 10.68
CA HIS A 175 -1.51 -4.49 10.62
C HIS A 175 -1.08 -4.15 9.19
N ALA A 176 -1.09 -5.12 8.27
CA ALA A 176 -0.88 -4.85 6.85
C ALA A 176 -2.02 -4.00 6.26
N GLN A 177 -3.28 -4.31 6.56
CA GLN A 177 -4.43 -3.50 6.10
C GLN A 177 -4.41 -2.09 6.70
N PHE A 178 -4.09 -1.97 8.00
CA PHE A 178 -3.86 -0.71 8.68
C PHE A 178 -2.81 0.16 7.96
N GLY A 179 -1.61 -0.40 7.73
CA GLY A 179 -0.53 0.32 7.09
C GLY A 179 -0.84 0.74 5.65
N ASN A 180 -1.56 -0.09 4.89
CA ASN A 180 -2.02 0.26 3.56
C ASN A 180 -2.98 1.47 3.59
N CYS A 181 -3.92 1.51 4.54
CA CYS A 181 -4.85 2.63 4.68
C CYS A 181 -4.13 3.96 4.93
N LEU A 182 -3.08 3.97 5.75
CA LEU A 182 -2.28 5.17 5.98
C LEU A 182 -1.57 5.66 4.71
N VAL A 183 -1.02 4.75 3.91
CA VAL A 183 -0.39 5.12 2.63
C VAL A 183 -1.42 5.66 1.64
N LEU A 184 -2.60 5.03 1.54
CA LEU A 184 -3.68 5.52 0.67
C LEU A 184 -4.17 6.91 1.11
N ALA A 185 -4.26 7.15 2.41
CA ALA A 185 -4.60 8.46 2.96
C ALA A 185 -3.54 9.52 2.62
N ALA A 186 -2.25 9.17 2.73
CA ALA A 186 -1.15 10.07 2.37
C ALA A 186 -1.15 10.41 0.88
N VAL A 187 -1.43 9.44 -0.01
CA VAL A 187 -1.64 9.70 -1.45
C VAL A 187 -2.78 10.67 -1.67
N ARG A 188 -3.90 10.49 -0.96
CA ARG A 188 -5.06 11.39 -1.11
C ARG A 188 -4.78 12.82 -0.65
N LYS A 189 -3.85 13.00 0.29
CA LYS A 189 -3.39 14.30 0.81
C LYS A 189 -2.24 14.92 0.00
N SER A 190 -1.69 14.23 -0.99
CA SER A 190 -0.61 14.75 -1.83
C SER A 190 -1.11 15.22 -3.20
N TRP A 191 -0.18 15.72 -4.02
CA TRP A 191 -0.46 16.08 -5.41
C TRP A 191 -0.85 14.88 -6.28
N MET A 192 -0.62 13.64 -5.84
CA MET A 192 -1.04 12.40 -6.51
C MET A 192 -2.46 11.95 -6.14
N ARG A 193 -3.27 12.84 -5.56
CA ARG A 193 -4.60 12.54 -5.03
C ARG A 193 -5.54 11.81 -5.99
N ASP A 194 -5.42 12.04 -7.29
CA ASP A 194 -6.30 11.45 -8.30
C ASP A 194 -5.96 9.99 -8.64
N LEU A 195 -4.86 9.43 -8.07
CA LEU A 195 -4.57 8.00 -8.18
C LEU A 195 -5.59 7.12 -7.45
N ILE A 196 -6.35 7.68 -6.50
CA ILE A 196 -7.42 6.96 -5.81
C ILE A 196 -8.61 7.91 -5.54
N PRO A 197 -9.83 7.57 -5.96
CA PRO A 197 -11.01 8.39 -5.68
C PRO A 197 -11.21 8.58 -4.17
N HIS A 198 -11.62 9.79 -3.77
CA HIS A 198 -11.84 10.13 -2.35
C HIS A 198 -12.80 9.13 -1.66
N ALA A 199 -13.95 8.87 -2.27
CA ALA A 199 -14.93 7.91 -1.77
C ALA A 199 -14.36 6.49 -1.58
N ARG A 200 -13.42 6.08 -2.44
CA ARG A 200 -12.78 4.77 -2.34
C ARG A 200 -11.84 4.69 -1.14
N VAL A 201 -11.06 5.74 -0.86
CA VAL A 201 -10.20 5.81 0.33
C VAL A 201 -11.05 5.73 1.60
N ILE A 202 -12.11 6.55 1.68
CA ILE A 202 -13.02 6.59 2.82
C ILE A 202 -13.60 5.19 3.10
N ALA A 203 -14.18 4.55 2.07
CA ALA A 203 -14.76 3.22 2.22
C ALA A 203 -13.74 2.17 2.70
N LEU A 204 -12.50 2.22 2.20
CA LEU A 204 -11.43 1.31 2.63
C LEU A 204 -11.02 1.54 4.09
N VAL A 205 -10.88 2.80 4.51
CA VAL A 205 -10.53 3.17 5.88
C VAL A 205 -11.62 2.74 6.86
N GLU A 206 -12.88 3.07 6.57
CA GLU A 206 -14.03 2.69 7.42
C GLU A 206 -14.16 1.17 7.55
N ARG A 207 -14.04 0.46 6.43
CA ARG A 207 -14.08 -1.00 6.41
C ARG A 207 -12.94 -1.61 7.23
N THR A 208 -11.73 -1.06 7.12
CA THR A 208 -10.58 -1.51 7.92
C THR A 208 -10.80 -1.21 9.41
N ILE A 209 -11.32 -0.04 9.78
CA ILE A 209 -11.68 0.27 11.18
C ILE A 209 -12.65 -0.79 11.74
N ARG A 210 -13.71 -1.15 11.01
CA ARG A 210 -14.66 -2.19 11.44
C ARG A 210 -13.97 -3.54 11.63
N PHE A 211 -13.07 -3.91 10.73
CA PHE A 211 -12.29 -5.14 10.86
C PHE A 211 -11.39 -5.12 12.11
N LEU A 212 -10.60 -4.07 12.30
CA LEU A 212 -9.68 -3.95 13.44
C LEU A 212 -10.43 -3.90 14.78
N ARG A 213 -11.59 -3.23 14.86
CA ARG A 213 -12.42 -3.16 16.08
C ARG A 213 -12.83 -4.55 16.58
N ARG A 214 -13.10 -5.51 15.69
CA ARG A 214 -13.41 -6.90 16.07
C ARG A 214 -12.22 -7.62 16.71
N LEU A 215 -11.00 -7.12 16.50
CA LEU A 215 -9.75 -7.68 17.02
C LEU A 215 -9.21 -6.92 18.23
N VAL A 216 -9.80 -5.78 18.62
CA VAL A 216 -9.40 -5.01 19.81
C VAL A 216 -9.39 -5.84 21.10
N PRO A 217 -10.36 -6.75 21.37
CA PRO A 217 -10.35 -7.54 22.59
C PRO A 217 -9.12 -8.45 22.74
N ILE A 218 -8.46 -8.79 21.62
CA ILE A 218 -7.29 -9.68 21.62
C ILE A 218 -5.97 -8.89 21.53
N SER A 219 -6.00 -7.57 21.34
CA SER A 219 -4.80 -6.75 21.18
C SER A 219 -5.01 -5.27 21.56
N PRO A 220 -4.28 -4.77 22.56
CA PRO A 220 -4.21 -3.32 22.83
C PRO A 220 -3.63 -2.53 21.66
N THR A 221 -2.67 -3.08 20.91
CA THR A 221 -2.09 -2.41 19.72
C THR A 221 -3.14 -2.11 18.66
N LEU A 222 -4.07 -3.05 18.41
CA LEU A 222 -5.14 -2.83 17.44
C LEU A 222 -6.14 -1.74 17.88
N ARG A 223 -6.24 -1.47 19.19
CA ARG A 223 -7.00 -0.31 19.70
C ARG A 223 -6.35 1.00 19.26
N VAL A 224 -5.02 1.07 19.34
CA VAL A 224 -4.25 2.24 18.89
C VAL A 224 -4.37 2.38 17.37
N ASP A 225 -4.22 1.29 16.62
CA ASP A 225 -4.39 1.29 15.16
C ASP A 225 -5.78 1.81 14.75
N VAL A 226 -6.84 1.40 15.47
CA VAL A 226 -8.20 1.92 15.27
C VAL A 226 -8.28 3.44 15.51
N ALA A 227 -7.76 3.92 16.64
CA ALA A 227 -7.79 5.35 16.97
C ALA A 227 -7.04 6.20 15.92
N ILE A 228 -5.90 5.71 15.43
CA ILE A 228 -5.13 6.36 14.37
C ILE A 228 -5.95 6.42 13.07
N LEU A 229 -6.63 5.33 12.67
CA LEU A 229 -7.44 5.33 11.46
C LEU A 229 -8.69 6.21 11.58
N GLU A 230 -9.31 6.27 12.76
CA GLU A 230 -10.45 7.17 13.02
C GLU A 230 -10.02 8.64 12.87
N ASN A 231 -8.87 9.02 13.41
CA ASN A 231 -8.30 10.35 13.20
C ASN A 231 -7.92 10.59 11.74
N THR A 232 -7.35 9.58 11.06
CA THR A 232 -7.04 9.67 9.63
C THR A 232 -8.30 9.91 8.81
N LEU A 233 -9.41 9.25 9.16
CA LEU A 233 -10.71 9.41 8.51
C LEU A 233 -11.25 10.84 8.69
N LYS A 234 -11.21 11.38 9.90
CA LYS A 234 -11.55 12.79 10.19
C LYS A 234 -10.75 13.75 9.30
N CYS A 235 -9.42 13.56 9.26
CA CYS A 235 -8.53 14.36 8.42
C CYS A 235 -8.90 14.25 6.93
N LEU A 236 -9.27 13.06 6.43
CA LEU A 236 -9.70 12.86 5.05
C LEU A 236 -11.03 13.56 4.72
N ASN A 237 -11.91 13.72 5.70
CA ASN A 237 -13.17 14.45 5.58
C ASN A 237 -13.02 15.98 5.76
N GLY A 238 -11.82 16.46 6.09
CA GLY A 238 -11.57 17.89 6.34
C GLY A 238 -11.89 18.34 7.77
N GLU A 239 -12.13 17.39 8.68
CA GLU A 239 -12.32 17.67 10.10
C GLU A 239 -10.96 17.89 10.79
N LYS A 240 -10.95 18.66 11.89
CA LYS A 240 -9.73 18.86 12.70
C LYS A 240 -9.35 17.54 13.40
N SER A 241 -8.06 17.21 13.37
CA SER A 241 -7.52 16.07 14.13
C SER A 241 -7.69 16.30 15.63
N ASP A 242 -8.14 15.28 16.36
CA ASP A 242 -8.15 15.34 17.82
C ASP A 242 -6.75 15.09 18.37
N PRO A 243 -6.12 16.07 19.05
CA PRO A 243 -4.78 15.90 19.63
C PRO A 243 -4.77 14.85 20.76
N ALA A 244 -5.92 14.58 21.39
CA ALA A 244 -6.03 13.70 22.56
C ALA A 244 -5.97 12.19 22.26
N SER A 245 -6.08 11.74 21.00
CA SER A 245 -6.18 10.30 20.71
C SER A 245 -4.84 9.55 20.83
N VAL A 246 -3.72 10.25 20.65
CA VAL A 246 -2.37 9.67 20.75
C VAL A 246 -1.90 9.66 22.21
N ASP A 247 -2.19 10.71 22.98
CA ASP A 247 -1.76 10.81 24.38
C ASP A 247 -2.52 9.85 25.30
N ALA A 248 -3.79 9.55 25.02
CA ALA A 248 -4.55 8.53 25.74
C ALA A 248 -4.08 7.08 25.47
N SER A 249 -3.25 6.87 24.44
CA SER A 249 -2.81 5.53 24.01
C SER A 249 -1.46 5.09 24.61
N PHE A 250 -0.72 6.00 25.24
CA PHE A 250 0.52 5.69 25.97
C PHE A 250 0.38 5.82 27.50
N GLY A 251 -0.79 6.21 27.99
CA GLY A 251 -1.10 6.33 29.41
C GLY A 251 -1.89 5.13 29.94
N THR A 252 -1.19 4.06 30.34
CA THR A 252 -1.36 3.30 31.60
C THR A 252 -0.43 2.09 31.62
#